data_AF-V4JV49-F1
#
_entry.id   AF-V4JV49-F1
#
_cell.length_a   1.000
_cell.length_b   1.000
_cell.length_c   1.000
_cell.angle_alpha   90.00
_cell.angle_beta   90.00
_cell.angle_gamma   90.00
#
_symmetry.space_group_name_H-M   'P 1'
#
loop_
_entity.id
_entity.type
_entity.pdbx_description
1 polymer ?
#
loop_
_entity_poly.entity_id
_entity_poly.type
_entity_poly.pdbx_seq_one_letter_code
_entity_poly.pdbx_strand_id
1 'polypeptide(L)'
;MVRSLRSYSTIDFNKLMGLILRVNRPDVVISLYQKMEMRRIPFDMYSFNILIKCFCSCSKLSFALSTFGKLTKLGFKPDVVTFNTLLHGLCLEDRISDAVALFDQMLETDFSLNVIAFTTLMNDLCRNGRVFEAVALVDRMVENGHQPDVVTYGTIVNGMCKMGDSVSALNLLRKMEKNHIEANVVIYTTIIDRLCKDGHYVDAQNLLSEMHENNIFPDVFTYNCMIDAFCNNGRWSDAERFLRDMIKRKISPDVGTFSALINAFFKEGKFTEAEELFKEMLARGIFPNTITYTSMIHGFCKHDRLDEAKKIFDLMASKGCSPNIVTFNTLIDGCYRANRVDDGIELFYEMRQRGLVADTVTYNTLIHGLCQVGDFNSAEDFFHSMLSHGVCRNILTYNILLDGFCDNGKLEKALEMFEGMQKSNIEVDSVTYNIIIHGMCKGSKVDEAWDLFCSLP
;
A
#
# COMPACT_ATOMS: atom_id res chain seq x y z
N MET A 1 -23.82 -60.23 -4.66
CA MET A 1 -23.68 -58.78 -4.95
C MET A 1 -23.79 -58.01 -3.63
N VAL A 2 -22.68 -57.83 -2.92
CA VAL A 2 -22.52 -56.80 -1.88
C VAL A 2 -21.04 -56.41 -1.94
N ARG A 3 -20.71 -55.32 -2.64
CA ARG A 3 -19.37 -54.74 -2.58
C ARG A 3 -19.22 -54.17 -1.17
N SER A 4 -18.31 -54.71 -0.38
CA SER A 4 -17.93 -54.19 0.92
C SER A 4 -17.52 -52.71 0.77
N LEU A 5 -18.34 -51.79 1.27
CA LEU A 5 -17.95 -50.39 1.45
C LEU A 5 -16.71 -50.41 2.36
N ARG A 6 -15.54 -50.04 1.84
CA ARG A 6 -14.35 -49.79 2.66
C ARG A 6 -14.77 -48.80 3.75
N SER A 7 -14.74 -49.23 5.01
CA SER A 7 -14.93 -48.33 6.15
C SER A 7 -13.73 -47.40 6.21
N TYR A 8 -13.85 -46.21 5.63
CA TYR A 8 -12.83 -45.18 5.75
C TYR A 8 -12.64 -44.85 7.23
N SER A 9 -11.40 -44.95 7.71
CA SER A 9 -11.05 -44.69 9.11
C SER A 9 -10.98 -43.17 9.37
N THR A 10 -11.09 -42.74 10.63
CA THR A 10 -10.90 -41.34 11.04
C THR A 10 -9.55 -40.78 10.55
N ILE A 11 -8.53 -41.62 10.49
CA ILE A 11 -7.18 -41.28 10.00
C ILE A 11 -7.19 -40.91 8.50
N ASP A 12 -7.96 -41.65 7.69
CA ASP A 12 -8.05 -41.39 6.24
C ASP A 12 -8.74 -40.05 5.96
N PHE A 13 -9.77 -39.73 6.74
CA PHE A 13 -10.44 -38.44 6.68
C PHE A 13 -9.55 -37.28 7.15
N ASN A 14 -8.79 -37.47 8.24
CA ASN A 14 -7.85 -36.47 8.74
C ASN A 14 -6.76 -36.13 7.71
N LYS A 15 -6.22 -37.16 7.04
CA LYS A 15 -5.26 -36.96 5.94
C LYS A 15 -5.90 -36.19 4.77
N LEU A 16 -7.13 -36.56 4.39
CA LEU A 16 -7.86 -35.87 3.32
C LEU A 16 -8.12 -34.40 3.67
N MET A 17 -8.59 -34.11 4.88
CA MET A 17 -8.83 -32.74 5.34
C MET A 17 -7.54 -31.91 5.37
N GLY A 18 -6.44 -32.49 5.86
CA GLY A 18 -5.12 -31.84 5.85
C GLY A 18 -4.60 -31.53 4.43
N LEU A 19 -4.83 -32.43 3.47
CA LEU A 19 -4.47 -32.21 2.06
C LEU A 19 -5.33 -31.10 1.43
N ILE A 20 -6.64 -31.08 1.68
CA ILE A 20 -7.53 -30.05 1.16
C ILE A 20 -7.18 -28.66 1.74
N LEU A 21 -6.78 -28.59 3.01
CA LEU A 21 -6.27 -27.36 3.61
C LEU A 21 -4.99 -26.84 2.93
N ARG A 22 -4.09 -27.72 2.47
CA ARG A 22 -2.90 -27.30 1.69
C ARG A 22 -3.26 -26.72 0.32
N VAL A 23 -4.42 -27.09 -0.23
CA VAL A 23 -4.98 -26.53 -1.47
C VAL A 23 -5.84 -25.27 -1.18
N ASN A 24 -5.84 -24.77 0.05
CA ASN A 24 -6.52 -23.56 0.50
C ASN A 24 -8.06 -23.55 0.25
N ARG A 25 -8.72 -24.68 0.52
CA ARG A 25 -10.18 -24.88 0.38
C ARG A 25 -10.85 -25.24 1.73
N PRO A 26 -10.91 -24.32 2.71
CA PRO A 26 -11.47 -24.60 4.04
C PRO A 26 -12.98 -24.87 4.04
N ASP A 27 -13.71 -24.34 3.05
CA ASP A 27 -15.13 -24.56 2.78
C ASP A 27 -15.46 -26.04 2.49
N VAL A 28 -14.60 -26.70 1.72
CA VAL A 28 -14.76 -28.12 1.38
C VAL A 28 -14.52 -29.00 2.61
N VAL A 29 -13.60 -28.60 3.49
CA VAL A 29 -13.31 -29.31 4.75
C VAL A 29 -14.49 -29.24 5.71
N ILE A 30 -15.13 -28.07 5.84
CA ILE A 30 -16.35 -27.91 6.65
C ILE A 30 -17.48 -28.82 6.11
N SER A 31 -17.65 -28.87 4.80
CA SER A 31 -18.64 -29.74 4.15
C SER A 31 -18.34 -31.23 4.35
N LEU A 32 -17.06 -31.61 4.35
CA LEU A 32 -16.61 -32.96 4.63
C LEU A 32 -16.86 -33.35 6.09
N TYR A 33 -16.64 -32.42 7.02
CA TYR A 33 -16.94 -32.60 8.44
C TYR A 33 -18.44 -32.88 8.69
N GLN A 34 -19.33 -32.10 8.07
CA GLN A 34 -20.79 -32.35 8.15
C GLN A 34 -21.15 -33.75 7.64
N LYS A 35 -20.48 -34.22 6.58
CA LYS A 35 -20.68 -35.58 6.06
C LYS A 35 -20.17 -36.67 7.00
N MET A 36 -19.07 -36.44 7.71
CA MET A 36 -18.58 -37.38 8.74
C MET A 36 -19.56 -37.49 9.90
N GLU A 37 -20.13 -36.35 10.33
CA GLU A 37 -21.14 -36.30 11.39
C GLU A 37 -22.41 -37.06 11.00
N MET A 38 -22.93 -36.84 9.79
CA MET A 38 -24.08 -37.59 9.26
C MET A 38 -23.82 -39.10 9.18
N ARG A 39 -22.57 -39.51 8.94
CA ARG A 39 -22.16 -40.92 8.86
C ARG A 39 -21.75 -41.52 10.21
N ARG A 40 -21.86 -40.77 11.31
CA ARG A 40 -21.48 -41.18 12.67
C ARG A 40 -20.04 -41.72 12.77
N ILE A 41 -19.12 -41.15 11.98
CA ILE A 41 -17.71 -41.49 12.06
C ILE A 41 -17.13 -40.83 13.32
N PRO A 42 -16.39 -41.55 14.19
CA PRO A 42 -15.86 -40.98 15.42
C PRO A 42 -14.81 -39.90 15.13
N PHE A 43 -14.88 -38.81 15.90
CA PHE A 43 -13.94 -37.71 15.84
C PHE A 43 -12.81 -37.90 16.83
N ASP A 44 -11.63 -37.40 16.47
CA ASP A 44 -10.50 -37.25 17.37
C ASP A 44 -10.17 -35.76 17.57
N MET A 45 -9.24 -35.51 18.49
CA MET A 45 -8.77 -34.15 18.81
C MET A 45 -8.26 -33.40 17.57
N TYR A 46 -7.59 -34.12 16.68
CA TYR A 46 -7.04 -33.56 15.44
C TYR A 46 -8.14 -33.10 14.46
N SER A 47 -9.22 -33.88 14.33
CA SER A 47 -10.40 -33.52 13.53
C SER A 47 -11.00 -32.19 13.98
N PHE A 48 -11.12 -32.00 15.30
CA PHE A 48 -11.66 -30.77 15.87
C PHE A 48 -10.74 -29.56 15.66
N ASN A 49 -9.42 -29.72 15.86
CA ASN A 49 -8.45 -28.64 15.63
C ASN A 49 -8.45 -28.17 14.16
N ILE A 50 -8.53 -29.10 13.21
CA ILE A 50 -8.69 -28.77 11.78
C ILE A 50 -9.97 -27.98 11.53
N LEU A 51 -11.09 -28.40 12.13
CA LEU A 51 -12.38 -27.74 11.93
C LEU A 51 -12.39 -26.32 12.50
N ILE A 52 -11.89 -26.15 13.73
CA ILE A 52 -11.71 -24.85 14.38
C ILE A 52 -10.87 -23.95 13.47
N LYS A 53 -9.74 -24.44 12.96
CA LYS A 53 -8.88 -23.70 12.02
C LYS A 53 -9.63 -23.28 10.76
N CYS A 54 -10.43 -24.17 10.16
CA CYS A 54 -11.21 -23.84 8.97
C CYS A 54 -12.25 -22.75 9.25
N PHE A 55 -12.95 -22.81 10.39
CA PHE A 55 -13.90 -21.76 10.76
C PHE A 55 -13.20 -20.42 11.02
N CYS A 56 -12.05 -20.41 11.69
CA CYS A 56 -11.25 -19.20 11.87
C CYS A 56 -10.77 -18.60 10.53
N SER A 57 -10.29 -19.43 9.59
CA SER A 57 -9.87 -18.98 8.25
C SER A 57 -11.02 -18.48 7.38
N CYS A 58 -12.26 -18.84 7.69
CA CYS A 58 -13.46 -18.35 7.02
C CYS A 58 -14.14 -17.18 7.74
N SER A 59 -13.48 -16.54 8.72
CA SER A 59 -14.07 -15.46 9.55
C SER A 59 -15.41 -15.85 10.20
N LYS A 60 -15.45 -17.09 10.73
CA LYS A 60 -16.62 -17.70 11.38
C LYS A 60 -16.29 -18.10 12.82
N LEU A 61 -15.75 -17.18 13.62
CA LEU A 61 -15.32 -17.45 15.00
C LEU A 61 -16.44 -18.01 15.90
N SER A 62 -17.69 -17.58 15.74
CA SER A 62 -18.81 -18.11 16.53
C SER A 62 -18.96 -19.63 16.38
N PHE A 63 -18.76 -20.15 15.17
CA PHE A 63 -18.78 -21.58 14.88
C PHE A 63 -17.51 -22.29 15.40
N ALA A 64 -16.36 -21.61 15.38
CA ALA A 64 -15.12 -22.11 15.98
C ALA A 64 -15.27 -22.29 17.50
N LEU A 65 -15.81 -21.29 18.20
CA LEU A 65 -16.09 -21.33 19.64
C LEU A 65 -17.17 -22.36 19.99
N SER A 66 -18.20 -22.51 19.16
CA SER A 66 -19.21 -23.57 19.30
C SER A 66 -18.58 -24.96 19.18
N THR A 67 -17.67 -25.13 18.22
CA THR A 67 -16.91 -26.38 18.02
C THR A 67 -16.02 -26.68 19.22
N PHE A 68 -15.35 -25.67 19.78
CA PHE A 68 -14.59 -25.80 21.02
C PHE A 68 -15.47 -26.23 22.20
N GLY A 69 -16.63 -25.61 22.37
CA GLY A 69 -17.60 -26.01 23.40
C GLY A 69 -18.15 -27.44 23.21
N LYS A 70 -18.28 -27.92 21.97
CA LYS A 70 -18.64 -29.31 21.66
C LYS A 70 -17.51 -30.28 22.03
N LEU A 71 -16.26 -29.92 21.73
CA LEU A 71 -15.08 -30.69 22.08
C LEU A 71 -14.99 -30.92 23.60
N THR A 72 -15.17 -29.86 24.41
CA THR A 72 -15.10 -29.97 25.88
C THR A 72 -16.27 -30.77 26.46
N LYS A 73 -17.49 -30.58 25.94
CA LYS A 73 -18.67 -31.38 26.36
C LYS A 73 -18.53 -32.88 26.06
N LEU A 74 -17.80 -33.24 25.02
CA LEU A 74 -17.52 -34.63 24.67
C LEU A 74 -16.37 -35.26 25.50
N GLY A 75 -15.80 -34.51 26.44
CA GLY A 75 -14.77 -34.99 27.36
C GLY A 75 -13.35 -34.98 26.80
N PHE A 76 -13.13 -34.39 25.61
CA PHE A 76 -11.77 -34.18 25.09
C PHE A 76 -11.11 -33.04 25.86
N LYS A 77 -9.83 -33.21 26.20
CA LYS A 77 -9.02 -32.16 26.82
C LYS A 77 -8.37 -31.29 25.74
N PRO A 78 -8.67 -29.98 25.70
CA PRO A 78 -7.98 -29.04 24.83
C PRO A 78 -6.46 -29.11 25.00
N ASP A 79 -5.74 -29.00 23.90
CA ASP A 79 -4.29 -28.92 23.86
C ASP A 79 -3.82 -27.53 23.41
N VAL A 80 -2.51 -27.29 23.47
CA VAL A 80 -1.89 -26.02 23.07
C VAL A 80 -2.24 -25.65 21.62
N VAL A 81 -2.40 -26.64 20.73
CA VAL A 81 -2.76 -26.41 19.33
C VAL A 81 -4.18 -25.85 19.20
N THR A 82 -5.12 -26.35 20.01
CA THR A 82 -6.51 -25.88 20.06
C THR A 82 -6.55 -24.39 20.40
N PHE A 83 -5.87 -24.02 21.49
CA PHE A 83 -5.87 -22.66 21.97
C PHE A 83 -5.09 -21.70 21.06
N ASN A 84 -3.94 -22.09 20.52
CA ASN A 84 -3.22 -21.29 19.51
C ASN A 84 -4.08 -21.04 18.26
N THR A 85 -4.88 -22.02 17.85
CA THR A 85 -5.78 -21.87 16.70
C THR A 85 -6.91 -20.89 17.00
N LEU A 86 -7.48 -20.94 18.21
CA LEU A 86 -8.50 -19.99 18.66
C LEU A 86 -7.92 -18.59 18.85
N LEU A 87 -6.72 -18.47 19.42
CA LEU A 87 -5.99 -17.21 19.57
C LEU A 87 -5.78 -16.55 18.20
N HIS A 88 -5.24 -17.30 17.22
CA HIS A 88 -5.11 -16.82 15.85
C HIS A 88 -6.46 -16.41 15.22
N GLY A 89 -7.53 -17.17 15.49
CA GLY A 89 -8.87 -16.82 15.04
C GLY A 89 -9.42 -15.53 15.63
N LEU A 90 -9.17 -15.28 16.91
CA LEU A 90 -9.54 -14.03 17.60
C LEU A 90 -8.76 -12.83 17.02
N CYS A 91 -7.46 -13.02 16.74
CA CYS A 91 -6.62 -12.03 16.07
C CYS A 91 -7.03 -11.76 14.61
N LEU A 92 -7.63 -12.73 13.91
CA LEU A 92 -8.14 -12.51 12.54
C LEU A 92 -9.41 -11.65 12.51
N GLU A 93 -10.21 -11.67 13.58
CA GLU A 93 -11.44 -10.88 13.70
C GLU A 93 -11.23 -9.60 14.55
N ASP A 94 -9.97 -9.19 14.76
CA ASP A 94 -9.56 -8.00 15.53
C ASP A 94 -10.16 -7.94 16.96
N ARG A 95 -10.43 -9.09 17.59
CA ARG A 95 -10.97 -9.22 18.96
C ARG A 95 -9.86 -9.31 20.01
N ILE A 96 -9.05 -8.27 20.12
CA ILE A 96 -7.82 -8.25 20.93
C ILE A 96 -8.07 -8.55 22.41
N SER A 97 -9.10 -7.94 23.01
CA SER A 97 -9.39 -8.10 24.46
C SER A 97 -9.67 -9.56 24.82
N ASP A 98 -10.40 -10.26 23.95
CA ASP A 98 -10.68 -11.68 24.12
C ASP A 98 -9.44 -12.55 23.87
N ALA A 99 -8.59 -12.15 22.92
CA ALA A 99 -7.31 -12.82 22.65
C ALA A 99 -6.35 -12.73 23.84
N VAL A 100 -6.23 -11.54 24.46
CA VAL A 100 -5.42 -11.32 25.67
C VAL A 100 -5.99 -12.12 26.84
N ALA A 101 -7.31 -12.09 27.06
CA ALA A 101 -7.95 -12.87 28.12
C ALA A 101 -7.75 -14.38 27.95
N LEU A 102 -7.86 -14.89 26.72
CA LEU A 102 -7.58 -16.29 26.41
C LEU A 102 -6.12 -16.65 26.69
N PHE A 103 -5.19 -15.75 26.34
CA PHE A 103 -3.76 -15.93 26.57
C PHE A 103 -3.42 -15.96 28.06
N ASP A 104 -4.00 -15.04 28.86
CA ASP A 104 -3.82 -15.02 30.31
C ASP A 104 -4.40 -16.29 30.96
N GLN A 105 -5.55 -16.79 30.48
CA GLN A 105 -6.09 -18.07 30.92
C GLN A 105 -5.14 -19.24 30.60
N MET A 106 -4.50 -19.24 29.42
CA MET A 106 -3.52 -20.27 29.05
C MET A 106 -2.29 -20.25 29.97
N LEU A 107 -1.85 -19.06 30.39
CA LEU A 107 -0.75 -18.89 31.35
C LEU A 107 -1.10 -19.44 32.74
N GLU A 108 -2.29 -19.14 33.25
CA GLU A 108 -2.72 -19.57 34.59
C GLU A 108 -2.94 -21.10 34.70
N THR A 109 -3.24 -21.76 33.58
CA THR A 109 -3.58 -23.19 33.56
C THR A 109 -2.41 -24.12 33.24
N ASP A 110 -1.18 -23.59 33.21
CA ASP A 110 0.09 -24.34 33.04
C ASP A 110 0.12 -25.18 31.75
N PHE A 111 -0.65 -24.78 30.73
CA PHE A 111 -0.44 -25.31 29.39
C PHE A 111 0.94 -24.86 28.93
N SER A 112 1.74 -25.77 28.38
CA SER A 112 3.07 -25.44 27.84
C SER A 112 2.93 -24.47 26.67
N LEU A 113 2.87 -23.17 26.98
CA LEU A 113 2.89 -22.13 25.98
C LEU A 113 4.15 -22.31 25.14
N ASN A 114 4.01 -21.99 23.87
CA ASN A 114 5.14 -22.02 22.96
C ASN A 114 5.37 -20.61 22.42
N VAL A 115 6.56 -20.42 21.87
CA VAL A 115 6.97 -19.17 21.21
C VAL A 115 5.91 -18.69 20.22
N ILE A 116 5.22 -19.63 19.53
CA ILE A 116 4.16 -19.33 18.55
C ILE A 116 2.96 -18.59 19.17
N ALA A 117 2.54 -18.95 20.38
CA ALA A 117 1.42 -18.28 21.06
C ALA A 117 1.77 -16.81 21.36
N PHE A 118 2.96 -16.58 21.91
CA PHE A 118 3.49 -15.24 22.18
C PHE A 118 3.62 -14.42 20.90
N THR A 119 4.26 -14.96 19.85
CA THR A 119 4.47 -14.23 18.58
C THR A 119 3.17 -13.93 17.86
N THR A 120 2.18 -14.82 17.91
CA THR A 120 0.84 -14.59 17.33
C THR A 120 0.14 -13.42 18.01
N LEU A 121 0.12 -13.39 19.35
CA LEU A 121 -0.50 -12.30 20.10
C LEU A 121 0.26 -10.97 19.92
N MET A 122 1.60 -11.01 19.93
CA MET A 122 2.42 -9.82 19.68
C MET A 122 2.16 -9.22 18.29
N ASN A 123 2.09 -10.04 17.24
CA ASN A 123 1.78 -9.57 15.90
C ASN A 123 0.41 -8.88 15.83
N ASP A 124 -0.58 -9.44 16.51
CA ASP A 124 -1.93 -8.87 16.57
C ASP A 124 -2.00 -7.55 17.34
N LEU A 125 -1.34 -7.47 18.49
CA LEU A 125 -1.21 -6.24 19.26
C LEU A 125 -0.52 -5.14 18.45
N CYS A 126 0.53 -5.49 17.69
CA CYS A 126 1.21 -4.58 16.78
C CYS A 126 0.29 -4.08 15.65
N ARG A 127 -0.49 -4.96 15.01
CA ARG A 127 -1.46 -4.58 13.96
C ARG A 127 -2.51 -3.58 14.47
N ASN A 128 -2.82 -3.64 15.75
CA ASN A 128 -3.81 -2.79 16.41
C ASN A 128 -3.19 -1.59 17.16
N GLY A 129 -1.90 -1.33 16.99
CA GLY A 129 -1.21 -0.16 17.58
C GLY A 129 -0.89 -0.28 19.08
N ARG A 130 -1.17 -1.41 19.71
CA ARG A 130 -0.85 -1.68 21.13
C ARG A 130 0.58 -2.19 21.30
N VAL A 131 1.53 -1.46 20.73
CA VAL A 131 2.94 -1.85 20.61
C VAL A 131 3.62 -2.01 21.98
N PHE A 132 3.30 -1.15 22.95
CA PHE A 132 3.87 -1.24 24.31
C PHE A 132 3.53 -2.56 25.01
N GLU A 133 2.32 -3.07 24.79
CA GLU A 133 1.89 -4.36 25.32
C GLU A 133 2.60 -5.52 24.62
N ALA A 134 2.84 -5.42 23.31
CA ALA A 134 3.64 -6.40 22.58
C ALA A 134 5.08 -6.47 23.10
N VAL A 135 5.69 -5.32 23.46
CA VAL A 135 7.03 -5.28 24.10
C VAL A 135 7.00 -5.89 25.50
N ALA A 136 5.98 -5.57 26.31
CA ALA A 136 5.83 -6.15 27.65
C ALA A 136 5.65 -7.69 27.60
N LEU A 137 5.03 -8.22 26.55
CA LEU A 137 4.93 -9.66 26.35
C LEU A 137 6.30 -10.33 26.13
N VAL A 138 7.33 -9.61 25.65
CA VAL A 138 8.69 -10.16 25.53
C VAL A 138 9.28 -10.42 26.92
N ASP A 139 9.08 -9.49 27.85
CA ASP A 139 9.56 -9.64 29.22
C ASP A 139 8.81 -10.79 29.93
N ARG A 140 7.47 -10.86 29.76
CA ARG A 140 6.67 -12.00 30.25
C ARG A 140 7.11 -13.33 29.64
N MET A 141 7.50 -13.35 28.36
CA MET A 141 7.99 -14.56 27.70
C MET A 141 9.27 -15.09 28.38
N VAL A 142 10.19 -14.19 28.75
CA VAL A 142 11.43 -14.52 29.48
C VAL A 142 11.13 -14.99 30.90
N GLU A 143 10.22 -14.32 31.62
CA GLU A 143 9.78 -14.72 32.97
C GLU A 143 9.19 -16.14 33.00
N ASN A 144 8.51 -16.55 31.93
CA ASN A 144 7.96 -17.90 31.78
C ASN A 144 8.98 -18.93 31.24
N GLY A 145 10.27 -18.58 31.18
CA GLY A 145 11.35 -19.48 30.79
C GLY A 145 11.49 -19.72 29.29
N HIS A 146 10.80 -18.94 28.45
CA HIS A 146 10.95 -19.00 26.99
C HIS A 146 11.96 -17.95 26.51
N GLN A 147 12.87 -18.34 25.62
CA GLN A 147 13.81 -17.41 25.01
C GLN A 147 13.20 -16.76 23.76
N PRO A 148 13.09 -15.42 23.71
CA PRO A 148 12.75 -14.70 22.49
C PRO A 148 13.77 -15.01 21.40
N ASP A 149 13.31 -15.20 20.17
CA ASP A 149 14.16 -15.40 19.00
C ASP A 149 14.11 -14.19 18.05
N VAL A 150 14.84 -14.30 16.93
CA VAL A 150 14.87 -13.27 15.89
C VAL A 150 13.48 -13.01 15.29
N VAL A 151 12.59 -14.02 15.27
CA VAL A 151 11.22 -13.88 14.73
C VAL A 151 10.36 -13.07 15.70
N THR A 152 10.49 -13.29 17.01
CA THR A 152 9.82 -12.49 18.03
C THR A 152 10.16 -11.00 17.89
N TYR A 153 11.45 -10.67 17.86
CA TYR A 153 11.89 -9.28 17.71
C TYR A 153 11.51 -8.69 16.36
N GLY A 154 11.70 -9.43 15.26
CA GLY A 154 11.36 -8.96 13.91
C GLY A 154 9.88 -8.66 13.73
N THR A 155 9.00 -9.43 14.38
CA THR A 155 7.55 -9.19 14.37
C THR A 155 7.21 -7.84 15.01
N ILE A 156 7.77 -7.56 16.18
CA ILE A 156 7.51 -6.31 16.91
C ILE A 156 8.13 -5.12 16.19
N VAL A 157 9.37 -5.25 15.68
CA VAL A 157 10.03 -4.20 14.87
C VAL A 157 9.18 -3.85 13.64
N ASN A 158 8.72 -4.85 12.88
CA ASN A 158 7.84 -4.62 11.73
C ASN A 158 6.53 -3.93 12.14
N GLY A 159 5.97 -4.30 13.30
CA GLY A 159 4.83 -3.62 13.90
C GLY A 159 5.08 -2.14 14.19
N MET A 160 6.16 -1.83 14.92
CA MET A 160 6.60 -0.47 15.24
C MET A 160 6.82 0.37 13.97
N CYS A 161 7.54 -0.17 12.99
CA CYS A 161 7.84 0.50 11.74
C CYS A 161 6.58 0.77 10.88
N LYS A 162 5.56 -0.08 10.95
CA LYS A 162 4.28 0.19 10.29
C LYS A 162 3.48 1.32 10.96
N MET A 163 3.60 1.47 12.27
CA MET A 163 2.94 2.52 13.04
C MET A 163 3.70 3.86 13.05
N GLY A 164 4.89 3.89 12.48
CA GLY A 164 5.69 5.10 12.38
C GLY A 164 6.62 5.38 13.55
N ASP A 165 6.83 4.42 14.44
CA ASP A 165 7.68 4.57 15.62
C ASP A 165 9.09 4.00 15.37
N SER A 166 9.95 4.79 14.72
CA SER A 166 11.35 4.41 14.49
C SER A 166 12.21 4.39 15.77
N VAL A 167 11.90 5.24 16.75
CA VAL A 167 12.69 5.37 17.99
C VAL A 167 12.55 4.11 18.84
N SER A 168 11.33 3.62 19.05
CA SER A 168 11.11 2.38 19.78
C SER A 168 11.69 1.17 19.05
N ALA A 169 11.64 1.15 17.71
CA ALA A 169 12.23 0.09 16.90
C ALA A 169 13.76 0.02 17.07
N LEU A 170 14.45 1.17 17.09
CA LEU A 170 15.89 1.25 17.38
C LEU A 170 16.22 0.80 18.80
N ASN A 171 15.45 1.24 19.81
CA ASN A 171 15.65 0.80 21.19
C ASN A 171 15.46 -0.71 21.35
N LEU A 172 14.52 -1.30 20.61
CA LEU A 172 14.28 -2.73 20.62
C LEU A 172 15.43 -3.51 19.96
N LEU A 173 16.01 -3.01 18.88
CA LEU A 173 17.23 -3.56 18.29
C LEU A 173 18.38 -3.58 19.31
N ARG A 174 18.61 -2.47 20.04
CA ARG A 174 19.63 -2.43 21.10
C ARG A 174 19.36 -3.42 22.24
N LYS A 175 18.09 -3.61 22.62
CA LYS A 175 17.69 -4.62 23.62
C LYS A 175 17.98 -6.05 23.12
N MET A 176 17.72 -6.32 21.85
CA MET A 176 18.00 -7.61 21.19
C MET A 176 19.51 -7.92 21.20
N GLU A 177 20.35 -6.95 20.84
CA GLU A 177 21.82 -7.07 20.86
C GLU A 177 22.36 -7.32 22.27
N LYS A 178 21.83 -6.60 23.27
CA LYS A 178 22.20 -6.79 24.69
C LYS A 178 21.86 -8.20 25.20
N ASN A 179 20.82 -8.81 24.66
CA ASN A 179 20.42 -10.19 24.97
C ASN A 179 21.21 -11.23 24.15
N HIS A 180 22.26 -10.81 23.42
CA HIS A 180 23.09 -11.66 22.57
C HIS A 180 22.33 -12.38 21.45
N ILE A 181 21.26 -11.75 20.94
CA ILE A 181 20.51 -12.26 19.79
C ILE A 181 20.92 -11.46 18.57
N GLU A 182 21.50 -12.12 17.58
CA GLU A 182 21.98 -11.47 16.36
C GLU A 182 20.82 -11.05 15.46
N ALA A 183 20.72 -9.75 15.18
CA ALA A 183 19.75 -9.23 14.23
C ALA A 183 20.09 -9.67 12.80
N ASN A 184 19.06 -9.92 11.99
CA ASN A 184 19.23 -10.33 10.60
C ASN A 184 18.98 -9.15 9.63
N VAL A 185 19.23 -9.40 8.34
CA VAL A 185 19.01 -8.44 7.24
C VAL A 185 17.61 -7.83 7.28
N VAL A 186 16.58 -8.64 7.60
CA VAL A 186 15.18 -8.19 7.61
C VAL A 186 14.94 -7.14 8.69
N ILE A 187 15.45 -7.35 9.91
CA ILE A 187 15.27 -6.40 11.03
C ILE A 187 15.96 -5.07 10.70
N TYR A 188 17.23 -5.11 10.32
CA TYR A 188 17.99 -3.91 9.94
C TYR A 188 17.29 -3.16 8.81
N THR A 189 16.91 -3.85 7.74
CA THR A 189 16.29 -3.21 6.57
C THR A 189 14.93 -2.60 6.90
N THR A 190 14.13 -3.24 7.75
CA THR A 190 12.82 -2.71 8.18
C THR A 190 12.97 -1.41 8.98
N ILE A 191 13.97 -1.34 9.86
CA ILE A 191 14.26 -0.11 10.63
C ILE A 191 14.83 0.97 9.71
N ILE A 192 15.76 0.64 8.82
CA ILE A 192 16.32 1.57 7.82
C ILE A 192 15.20 2.16 6.96
N ASP A 193 14.30 1.35 6.41
CA ASP A 193 13.15 1.81 5.62
C ASP A 193 12.26 2.79 6.39
N ARG A 194 11.99 2.51 7.67
CA ARG A 194 11.22 3.43 8.51
C ARG A 194 11.97 4.74 8.78
N LEU A 195 13.24 4.68 9.18
CA LEU A 195 14.06 5.88 9.43
C LEU A 195 14.15 6.76 8.17
N CYS A 196 14.29 6.13 7.01
CA CYS A 196 14.23 6.78 5.71
C CYS A 196 12.91 7.51 5.46
N LYS A 197 11.76 6.90 5.82
CA LYS A 197 10.42 7.52 5.69
C LYS A 197 10.15 8.61 6.71
N ASP A 198 10.72 8.50 7.92
CA ASP A 198 10.64 9.53 8.97
C ASP A 198 11.59 10.71 8.74
N GLY A 199 12.54 10.53 7.83
CA GLY A 199 13.56 11.53 7.49
C GLY A 199 14.79 11.55 8.40
N HIS A 200 14.99 10.51 9.20
CA HIS A 200 16.16 10.30 10.03
C HIS A 200 17.32 9.65 9.23
N TYR A 201 17.79 10.34 8.19
CA TYR A 201 18.76 9.77 7.23
C TYR A 201 20.14 9.48 7.84
N VAL A 202 20.57 10.28 8.82
CA VAL A 202 21.87 10.08 9.49
C VAL A 202 21.83 8.78 10.28
N ASP A 203 20.73 8.53 10.99
CA ASP A 203 20.53 7.29 11.74
C ASP A 203 20.43 6.09 10.80
N ALA A 204 19.74 6.24 9.66
CA ALA A 204 19.69 5.19 8.63
C ALA A 204 21.08 4.87 8.04
N GLN A 205 21.92 5.89 7.81
CA GLN A 205 23.30 5.71 7.34
C GLN A 205 24.20 5.05 8.38
N ASN A 206 24.08 5.45 9.65
CA ASN A 206 24.80 4.85 10.75
C ASN A 206 24.42 3.38 10.90
N LEU A 207 23.12 3.09 10.82
CA LEU A 207 22.59 1.73 10.93
C LEU A 207 23.01 0.84 9.75
N LEU A 208 23.08 1.39 8.53
CA LEU A 208 23.65 0.68 7.39
C LEU A 208 25.15 0.41 7.58
N SER A 209 25.89 1.33 8.19
CA SER A 209 27.33 1.15 8.47
C SER A 209 27.55 0.07 9.52
N GLU A 210 26.75 0.09 10.59
CA GLU A 210 26.72 -0.92 11.63
C GLU A 210 26.39 -2.31 11.09
N MET A 211 25.42 -2.40 10.17
CA MET A 211 25.09 -3.65 9.48
C MET A 211 26.32 -4.27 8.80
N HIS A 212 27.17 -3.44 8.17
CA HIS A 212 28.43 -3.90 7.58
C HIS A 212 29.47 -4.29 8.62
N GLU A 213 29.61 -3.54 9.72
CA GLU A 213 30.54 -3.85 10.81
C GLU A 213 30.21 -5.19 11.48
N ASN A 214 28.92 -5.51 11.57
CA ASN A 214 28.40 -6.78 12.06
C ASN A 214 28.47 -7.93 11.02
N ASN A 215 29.12 -7.72 9.87
CA ASN A 215 29.22 -8.68 8.77
C ASN A 215 27.86 -9.13 8.20
N ILE A 216 26.83 -8.30 8.33
CA ILE A 216 25.52 -8.53 7.74
C ILE A 216 25.50 -7.82 6.39
N PHE A 217 25.30 -8.55 5.30
CA PHE A 217 25.33 -7.98 3.96
C PHE A 217 23.98 -7.38 3.59
N PRO A 218 23.89 -6.07 3.30
CA PRO A 218 22.67 -5.45 2.81
C PRO A 218 22.26 -6.06 1.47
N ASP A 219 20.96 -6.15 1.25
CA ASP A 219 20.41 -6.65 0.00
C ASP A 219 20.00 -5.50 -0.93
N VAL A 220 19.45 -5.85 -2.10
CA VAL A 220 18.94 -4.88 -3.07
C VAL A 220 17.86 -3.98 -2.45
N PHE A 221 17.03 -4.54 -1.56
CA PHE A 221 15.94 -3.81 -0.92
C PHE A 221 16.49 -2.77 0.05
N THR A 222 17.50 -3.10 0.87
CA THR A 222 18.16 -2.13 1.76
C THR A 222 18.71 -0.92 1.00
N TYR A 223 19.41 -1.15 -0.11
CA TYR A 223 19.94 -0.05 -0.94
C TYR A 223 18.83 0.73 -1.64
N ASN A 224 17.77 0.08 -2.13
CA ASN A 224 16.63 0.75 -2.74
C ASN A 224 15.90 1.66 -1.76
N CYS A 225 15.71 1.24 -0.50
CA CYS A 225 15.14 2.09 0.54
C CYS A 225 15.97 3.36 0.77
N MET A 226 17.30 3.23 0.86
CA MET A 226 18.19 4.37 0.99
C MET A 226 18.12 5.28 -0.23
N ILE A 227 18.22 4.73 -1.44
CA ILE A 227 18.18 5.50 -2.68
C ILE A 227 16.87 6.28 -2.81
N ASP A 228 15.73 5.62 -2.63
CA ASP A 228 14.41 6.26 -2.72
C ASP A 228 14.25 7.38 -1.68
N ALA A 229 14.69 7.15 -0.45
CA ALA A 229 14.63 8.16 0.60
C ALA A 229 15.49 9.39 0.29
N PHE A 230 16.73 9.20 -0.14
CA PHE A 230 17.61 10.32 -0.49
C PHE A 230 17.10 11.05 -1.76
N CYS A 231 16.50 10.32 -2.71
CA CYS A 231 15.82 10.88 -3.89
C CYS A 231 14.64 11.79 -3.51
N ASN A 232 13.74 11.33 -2.64
CA ASN A 232 12.55 12.09 -2.22
C ASN A 232 12.89 13.39 -1.46
N ASN A 233 14.12 13.53 -0.97
CA ASN A 233 14.58 14.69 -0.21
C ASN A 233 15.53 15.61 -0.98
N GLY A 234 15.66 15.42 -2.30
CA GLY A 234 16.58 16.23 -3.10
C GLY A 234 18.06 16.01 -2.76
N ARG A 235 18.43 14.88 -2.15
CA ARG A 235 19.84 14.51 -1.91
C ARG A 235 20.32 13.48 -2.94
N TRP A 236 20.15 13.82 -4.22
CA TRP A 236 20.47 12.96 -5.37
C TRP A 236 21.95 12.54 -5.42
N SER A 237 22.89 13.38 -5.00
CA SER A 237 24.32 13.04 -5.04
C SER A 237 24.65 11.92 -4.06
N ASP A 238 23.98 11.89 -2.91
CA ASP A 238 24.09 10.80 -1.95
C ASP A 238 23.40 9.52 -2.49
N ALA A 239 22.25 9.67 -3.15
CA ALA A 239 21.55 8.54 -3.79
C ALA A 239 22.41 7.90 -4.90
N GLU A 240 23.07 8.71 -5.74
CA GLU A 240 24.02 8.21 -6.73
C GLU A 240 25.21 7.52 -6.06
N ARG A 241 25.76 8.10 -4.98
CA ARG A 241 26.83 7.45 -4.20
C ARG A 241 26.39 6.06 -3.71
N PHE A 242 25.15 5.89 -3.26
CA PHE A 242 24.62 4.58 -2.86
C PHE A 242 24.51 3.61 -4.05
N LEU A 243 24.10 4.06 -5.23
CA LEU A 243 24.14 3.23 -6.44
C LEU A 243 25.57 2.78 -6.76
N ARG A 244 26.55 3.70 -6.72
CA ARG A 244 27.96 3.36 -6.96
C ARG A 244 28.50 2.38 -5.92
N ASP A 245 28.14 2.54 -4.65
CA ASP A 245 28.52 1.63 -3.57
C ASP A 245 27.90 0.23 -3.75
N MET A 246 26.61 0.17 -4.10
CA MET A 246 25.89 -1.07 -4.42
C MET A 246 26.60 -1.84 -5.55
N ILE A 247 26.95 -1.14 -6.64
CA ILE A 247 27.71 -1.70 -7.78
C ILE A 247 29.09 -2.20 -7.34
N LYS A 248 29.83 -1.39 -6.56
CA LYS A 248 31.17 -1.73 -6.07
C LYS A 248 31.15 -2.99 -5.20
N ARG A 249 30.08 -3.18 -4.43
CA ARG A 249 29.84 -4.35 -3.58
C ARG A 249 29.27 -5.54 -4.33
N LYS A 250 29.15 -5.46 -5.66
CA LYS A 250 28.60 -6.51 -6.55
C LYS A 250 27.15 -6.87 -6.26
N ILE A 251 26.41 -5.96 -5.61
CA ILE A 251 24.95 -6.07 -5.48
C ILE A 251 24.37 -5.53 -6.79
N SER A 252 23.57 -6.34 -7.49
CA SER A 252 23.07 -5.97 -8.82
C SER A 252 21.87 -5.02 -8.69
N PRO A 253 21.96 -3.77 -9.18
CA PRO A 253 20.82 -2.86 -9.19
C PRO A 253 19.67 -3.43 -10.03
N ASP A 254 18.44 -3.10 -9.66
CA ASP A 254 17.24 -3.53 -10.38
C ASP A 254 16.55 -2.35 -11.08
N VAL A 255 15.40 -2.64 -11.71
CA VAL A 255 14.58 -1.61 -12.37
C VAL A 255 14.11 -0.56 -11.37
N GLY A 256 13.83 -0.95 -10.13
CA GLY A 256 13.41 -0.04 -9.07
C GLY A 256 14.52 0.95 -8.70
N THR A 257 15.76 0.46 -8.54
CA THR A 257 16.93 1.28 -8.22
C THR A 257 17.13 2.40 -9.24
N PHE A 258 17.16 2.05 -10.53
CA PHE A 258 17.36 3.03 -11.61
C PHE A 258 16.14 3.93 -11.79
N SER A 259 14.92 3.39 -11.69
CA SER A 259 13.70 4.20 -11.85
C SER A 259 13.57 5.27 -10.78
N ALA A 260 13.92 4.97 -9.53
CA ALA A 260 13.90 5.95 -8.43
C ALA A 260 14.86 7.12 -8.70
N LEU A 261 16.11 6.81 -9.08
CA LEU A 261 17.12 7.82 -9.41
C LEU A 261 16.73 8.65 -10.64
N ILE A 262 16.34 8.00 -11.74
CA ILE A 262 15.93 8.68 -12.97
C ILE A 262 14.75 9.60 -12.68
N ASN A 263 13.71 9.12 -11.98
CA ASN A 263 12.56 9.93 -11.60
C ASN A 263 12.98 11.16 -10.77
N ALA A 264 13.89 10.99 -9.81
CA ALA A 264 14.39 12.09 -8.99
C ALA A 264 15.16 13.14 -9.81
N PHE A 265 16.10 12.71 -10.67
CA PHE A 265 16.85 13.63 -11.52
C PHE A 265 15.95 14.40 -12.51
N PHE A 266 14.95 13.72 -13.08
CA PHE A 266 13.97 14.35 -13.97
C PHE A 266 13.06 15.37 -13.27
N LYS A 267 12.68 15.12 -12.00
CA LYS A 267 11.87 16.07 -11.21
C LYS A 267 12.60 17.39 -10.95
N GLU A 268 13.92 17.36 -10.83
CA GLU A 268 14.80 18.50 -10.53
C GLU A 268 15.44 19.13 -11.79
N GLY A 269 15.14 18.61 -12.99
CA GLY A 269 15.65 19.17 -14.25
C GLY A 269 17.10 18.80 -14.59
N LYS A 270 17.66 17.79 -13.91
CA LYS A 270 19.01 17.25 -14.16
C LYS A 270 18.99 16.22 -15.28
N PHE A 271 18.64 16.67 -16.48
CA PHE A 271 18.38 15.80 -17.62
C PHE A 271 19.62 15.01 -18.08
N THR A 272 20.80 15.62 -18.03
CA THR A 272 22.05 15.01 -18.46
C THR A 272 22.40 13.78 -17.62
N GLU A 273 22.38 13.91 -16.30
CA GLU A 273 22.65 12.83 -15.36
C GLU A 273 21.59 11.73 -15.46
N ALA A 274 20.32 12.11 -15.65
CA ALA A 274 19.24 11.15 -15.82
C ALA A 274 19.37 10.32 -17.12
N GLU A 275 19.77 10.96 -18.22
CA GLU A 275 20.04 10.28 -19.50
C GLU A 275 21.26 9.36 -19.42
N GLU A 276 22.30 9.76 -18.69
CA GLU A 276 23.47 8.90 -18.42
C GLU A 276 23.08 7.65 -17.64
N LEU A 277 22.25 7.80 -16.59
CA LEU A 277 21.72 6.67 -15.83
C LEU A 277 20.80 5.78 -16.66
N PHE A 278 19.98 6.36 -17.53
CA PHE A 278 19.14 5.61 -18.47
C PHE A 278 19.99 4.78 -19.46
N LYS A 279 21.08 5.36 -19.99
CA LYS A 279 22.03 4.63 -20.84
C LYS A 279 22.77 3.54 -20.07
N GLU A 280 23.18 3.81 -18.83
CA GLU A 280 23.83 2.81 -17.96
C GLU A 280 22.88 1.63 -17.66
N MET A 281 21.61 1.92 -17.37
CA MET A 281 20.57 0.92 -17.13
C MET A 281 20.44 -0.04 -18.33
N LEU A 282 20.37 0.52 -19.55
CA LEU A 282 20.31 -0.26 -20.78
C LEU A 282 21.61 -1.06 -21.05
N ALA A 283 22.77 -0.45 -20.81
CA ALA A 283 24.07 -1.12 -20.99
C ALA A 283 24.25 -2.32 -20.05
N ARG A 284 23.59 -2.31 -18.89
CA ARG A 284 23.54 -3.41 -17.93
C ARG A 284 22.50 -4.48 -18.27
N GLY A 285 21.75 -4.32 -19.36
CA GLY A 285 20.67 -5.23 -19.75
C GLY A 285 19.42 -5.12 -18.86
N ILE A 286 19.28 -4.03 -18.11
CA ILE A 286 18.11 -3.74 -17.30
C ILE A 286 17.15 -2.91 -18.16
N PHE A 287 15.97 -3.44 -18.44
CA PHE A 287 15.01 -2.79 -19.34
C PHE A 287 14.07 -1.85 -18.55
N PRO A 288 13.93 -0.58 -18.97
CA PRO A 288 12.97 0.35 -18.38
C PRO A 288 11.53 -0.15 -18.47
N ASN A 289 10.71 0.19 -17.49
CA ASN A 289 9.27 -0.12 -17.50
C ASN A 289 8.44 1.14 -17.78
N THR A 290 7.11 0.98 -17.82
CA THR A 290 6.16 2.10 -18.01
C THR A 290 6.36 3.22 -17.00
N ILE A 291 6.73 2.90 -15.75
CA ILE A 291 6.97 3.90 -14.69
C ILE A 291 8.20 4.75 -15.06
N THR A 292 9.31 4.12 -15.44
CA THR A 292 10.54 4.83 -15.83
C THR A 292 10.27 5.81 -16.98
N TYR A 293 9.63 5.34 -18.07
CA TYR A 293 9.31 6.20 -19.21
C TYR A 293 8.34 7.33 -18.86
N THR A 294 7.30 7.04 -18.08
CA THR A 294 6.32 8.05 -17.64
C THR A 294 6.99 9.12 -16.77
N SER A 295 7.91 8.73 -15.89
CA SER A 295 8.70 9.68 -15.09
C SER A 295 9.57 10.61 -15.94
N MET A 296 10.22 10.09 -16.97
CA MET A 296 11.02 10.89 -17.91
C MET A 296 10.14 11.89 -18.67
N ILE A 297 9.01 11.42 -19.21
CA ILE A 297 8.03 12.25 -19.91
C ILE A 297 7.52 13.37 -19.00
N HIS A 298 7.08 13.02 -17.78
CA HIS A 298 6.61 13.98 -16.78
C HIS A 298 7.68 15.04 -16.45
N GLY A 299 8.94 14.61 -16.25
CA GLY A 299 10.04 15.52 -15.99
C GLY A 299 10.29 16.50 -17.13
N PHE A 300 10.25 16.05 -18.39
CA PHE A 300 10.37 16.93 -19.54
C PHE A 300 9.18 17.90 -19.67
N CYS A 301 7.95 17.43 -19.49
CA CYS A 301 6.75 18.26 -19.51
C CYS A 301 6.78 19.35 -18.41
N LYS A 302 7.25 19.03 -17.20
CA LYS A 302 7.36 19.97 -16.07
C LYS A 302 8.29 21.16 -16.36
N HIS A 303 9.29 20.97 -17.23
CA HIS A 303 10.28 21.99 -17.57
C HIS A 303 10.08 22.54 -18.99
N ASP A 304 8.85 22.51 -19.50
CA ASP A 304 8.45 23.06 -20.81
C ASP A 304 9.22 22.47 -22.02
N ARG A 305 9.72 21.24 -21.89
CA ARG A 305 10.46 20.51 -22.96
C ARG A 305 9.59 19.44 -23.62
N LEU A 306 8.41 19.84 -24.12
CA LEU A 306 7.42 18.91 -24.68
C LEU A 306 7.94 18.08 -25.86
N ASP A 307 8.77 18.65 -26.74
CA ASP A 307 9.30 17.92 -27.90
C ASP A 307 10.20 16.74 -27.50
N GLU A 308 10.98 16.91 -26.42
CA GLU A 308 11.77 15.81 -25.86
C GLU A 308 10.86 14.77 -25.17
N ALA A 309 9.79 15.21 -24.49
CA ALA A 309 8.80 14.31 -23.91
C ALA A 309 8.14 13.42 -24.99
N LYS A 310 7.79 13.99 -26.15
CA LYS A 310 7.24 13.24 -27.30
C LYS A 310 8.25 12.23 -27.87
N LYS A 311 9.54 12.59 -27.98
CA LYS A 311 10.59 11.64 -28.40
C LYS A 311 10.70 10.44 -27.43
N ILE A 312 10.60 10.67 -26.12
CA ILE A 312 10.61 9.59 -25.13
C ILE A 312 9.35 8.72 -25.24
N PHE A 313 8.19 9.32 -25.52
CA PHE A 313 6.95 8.58 -25.77
C PHE A 313 7.05 7.67 -27.01
N ASP A 314 7.62 8.16 -28.10
CA ASP A 314 7.85 7.35 -29.31
C ASP A 314 8.89 6.25 -29.04
N LEU A 315 9.94 6.55 -28.27
CA LEU A 315 10.94 5.58 -27.85
C LEU A 315 10.30 4.46 -27.04
N MET A 316 9.42 4.79 -26.09
CA MET A 316 8.69 3.82 -25.27
C MET A 316 7.90 2.83 -26.15
N ALA A 317 7.16 3.33 -27.14
CA ALA A 317 6.43 2.50 -28.09
C ALA A 317 7.37 1.62 -28.93
N SER A 318 8.50 2.16 -29.41
CA SER A 318 9.49 1.44 -30.22
C SER A 318 10.18 0.29 -29.46
N LYS A 319 10.25 0.38 -28.14
CA LYS A 319 10.83 -0.64 -27.25
C LYS A 319 9.81 -1.67 -26.78
N GLY A 320 8.57 -1.61 -27.27
CA GLY A 320 7.52 -2.55 -26.90
C GLY A 320 6.91 -2.31 -25.53
N CYS A 321 7.17 -1.15 -24.91
CA CYS A 321 6.50 -0.73 -23.68
C CYS A 321 5.22 0.02 -24.04
N SER A 322 4.06 -0.48 -23.62
CA SER A 322 2.78 0.18 -23.92
C SER A 322 2.52 1.34 -22.94
N PRO A 323 2.25 2.56 -23.45
CA PRO A 323 1.82 3.68 -22.62
C PRO A 323 0.51 3.35 -21.89
N ASN A 324 0.38 3.83 -20.65
CA ASN A 324 -0.85 3.70 -19.87
C ASN A 324 -1.59 5.05 -19.79
N ILE A 325 -2.75 5.06 -19.09
CA ILE A 325 -3.57 6.28 -18.90
C ILE A 325 -2.75 7.40 -18.26
N VAL A 326 -1.89 7.09 -17.30
CA VAL A 326 -1.02 8.07 -16.63
C VAL A 326 -0.04 8.70 -17.60
N THR A 327 0.56 7.91 -18.52
CA THR A 327 1.46 8.43 -19.56
C THR A 327 0.75 9.42 -20.48
N PHE A 328 -0.47 9.11 -20.92
CA PHE A 328 -1.27 10.02 -21.76
C PHE A 328 -1.67 11.29 -21.02
N ASN A 329 -2.22 11.16 -19.80
CA ASN A 329 -2.59 12.32 -18.98
C ASN A 329 -1.41 13.26 -18.74
N THR A 330 -0.21 12.70 -18.52
CA THR A 330 1.04 13.47 -18.37
C THR A 330 1.37 14.28 -19.62
N LEU A 331 1.29 13.68 -20.81
CA LEU A 331 1.57 14.39 -22.06
C LEU A 331 0.50 15.43 -22.39
N ILE A 332 -0.77 15.12 -22.15
CA ILE A 332 -1.90 16.03 -22.35
C ILE A 332 -1.69 17.28 -21.46
N ASP A 333 -1.39 17.11 -20.17
CA ASP A 333 -1.07 18.22 -19.28
C ASP A 333 0.13 19.04 -19.80
N GLY A 334 1.19 18.37 -20.25
CA GLY A 334 2.35 19.01 -20.86
C GLY A 334 2.04 19.81 -22.14
N CYS A 335 1.11 19.32 -22.98
CA CYS A 335 0.64 20.01 -24.18
C CYS A 335 -0.05 21.34 -23.83
N TYR A 336 -0.91 21.34 -22.82
CA TYR A 336 -1.61 22.56 -22.40
C TYR A 336 -0.66 23.59 -21.78
N ARG A 337 0.31 23.17 -20.96
CA ARG A 337 1.35 24.07 -20.43
C ARG A 337 2.19 24.72 -21.53
N ALA A 338 2.47 23.96 -22.60
CA ALA A 338 3.18 24.46 -23.78
C ALA A 338 2.28 25.25 -24.76
N ASN A 339 1.01 25.51 -24.41
CA ASN A 339 0.01 26.16 -25.25
C ASN A 339 -0.22 25.47 -26.63
N ARG A 340 -0.06 24.14 -26.68
CA ARG A 340 -0.28 23.29 -27.86
C ARG A 340 -1.56 22.48 -27.70
N VAL A 341 -2.70 23.17 -27.73
CA VAL A 341 -4.03 22.60 -27.46
C VAL A 341 -4.38 21.46 -28.42
N ASP A 342 -4.14 21.65 -29.73
CA ASP A 342 -4.49 20.67 -30.76
C ASP A 342 -3.79 19.31 -30.51
N ASP A 343 -2.51 19.35 -30.16
CA ASP A 343 -1.73 18.15 -29.82
C ASP A 343 -2.29 17.42 -28.59
N GLY A 344 -2.80 18.15 -27.59
CA GLY A 344 -3.41 17.56 -26.39
C GLY A 344 -4.71 16.84 -26.72
N ILE A 345 -5.52 17.42 -27.59
CA ILE A 345 -6.77 16.83 -28.08
C ILE A 345 -6.48 15.60 -28.96
N GLU A 346 -5.48 15.67 -29.83
CA GLU A 346 -5.04 14.54 -30.66
C GLU A 346 -4.61 13.34 -29.79
N LEU A 347 -3.81 13.59 -28.75
CA LEU A 347 -3.37 12.56 -27.80
C LEU A 347 -4.55 11.90 -27.07
N PHE A 348 -5.60 12.65 -26.73
CA PHE A 348 -6.81 12.06 -26.14
C PHE A 348 -7.52 11.11 -27.10
N TYR A 349 -7.65 11.47 -28.37
CA TYR A 349 -8.23 10.58 -29.37
C TYR A 349 -7.35 9.36 -29.66
N GLU A 350 -6.03 9.54 -29.71
CA GLU A 350 -5.05 8.45 -29.85
C GLU A 350 -5.18 7.45 -28.70
N MET A 351 -5.29 7.94 -27.46
CA MET A 351 -5.50 7.11 -26.26
C MET A 351 -6.72 6.20 -26.43
N ARG A 352 -7.84 6.75 -26.90
CA ARG A 352 -9.08 5.99 -27.15
C ARG A 352 -8.94 4.98 -28.29
N GLN A 353 -8.26 5.35 -29.37
CA GLN A 353 -8.00 4.44 -30.50
C GLN A 353 -7.17 3.23 -30.09
N ARG A 354 -6.29 3.39 -29.10
CA ARG A 354 -5.51 2.29 -28.50
C ARG A 354 -6.29 1.43 -27.52
N GLY A 355 -7.58 1.71 -27.31
CA GLY A 355 -8.47 0.95 -26.43
C GLY A 355 -8.35 1.28 -24.95
N LEU A 356 -7.67 2.37 -24.59
CA LEU A 356 -7.61 2.86 -23.21
C LEU A 356 -8.89 3.65 -22.87
N VAL A 357 -9.45 3.39 -21.70
CA VAL A 357 -10.67 4.05 -21.22
C VAL A 357 -10.27 5.28 -20.40
N ALA A 358 -10.72 6.46 -20.84
CA ALA A 358 -10.50 7.71 -20.12
C ALA A 358 -11.19 7.67 -18.75
N ASP A 359 -10.47 8.08 -17.70
CA ASP A 359 -10.99 8.16 -16.35
C ASP A 359 -11.31 9.61 -15.95
N THR A 360 -11.77 9.80 -14.71
CA THR A 360 -12.06 11.13 -14.17
C THR A 360 -10.83 12.04 -14.20
N VAL A 361 -9.62 11.50 -14.04
CA VAL A 361 -8.39 12.29 -14.07
C VAL A 361 -8.13 12.79 -15.49
N THR A 362 -8.29 11.95 -16.52
CA THR A 362 -8.11 12.36 -17.92
C THR A 362 -9.02 13.53 -18.31
N TYR A 363 -10.32 13.43 -18.00
CA TYR A 363 -11.27 14.50 -18.31
C TYR A 363 -10.96 15.77 -17.52
N ASN A 364 -10.62 15.64 -16.24
CA ASN A 364 -10.22 16.78 -15.41
C ASN A 364 -8.97 17.48 -15.97
N THR A 365 -7.97 16.73 -16.44
CA THR A 365 -6.76 17.29 -17.07
C THR A 365 -7.09 18.05 -18.35
N LEU A 366 -7.96 17.52 -19.22
CA LEU A 366 -8.41 18.20 -20.45
C LEU A 366 -9.17 19.49 -20.14
N ILE A 367 -10.16 19.41 -19.25
CA ILE A 367 -11.00 20.55 -18.87
C ILE A 367 -10.13 21.65 -18.25
N HIS A 368 -9.24 21.28 -17.32
CA HIS A 368 -8.31 22.22 -16.69
C HIS A 368 -7.41 22.90 -17.72
N GLY A 369 -6.79 22.12 -18.60
CA GLY A 369 -5.92 22.66 -19.66
C GLY A 369 -6.64 23.61 -20.61
N LEU A 370 -7.87 23.29 -21.01
CA LEU A 370 -8.70 24.15 -21.86
C LEU A 370 -9.12 25.44 -21.14
N CYS A 371 -9.44 25.36 -19.85
CA CYS A 371 -9.71 26.53 -19.02
C CYS A 371 -8.49 27.46 -18.90
N GLN A 372 -7.28 26.92 -18.79
CA GLN A 372 -6.04 27.71 -18.73
C GLN A 372 -5.76 28.48 -20.03
N VAL A 373 -6.09 27.89 -21.18
CA VAL A 373 -5.93 28.54 -22.50
C VAL A 373 -7.12 29.46 -22.83
N GLY A 374 -8.21 29.38 -22.07
CA GLY A 374 -9.41 30.20 -22.24
C GLY A 374 -10.42 29.63 -23.25
N ASP A 375 -10.29 28.37 -23.66
CA ASP A 375 -11.27 27.69 -24.53
C ASP A 375 -12.36 26.99 -23.72
N PHE A 376 -13.30 27.80 -23.22
CA PHE A 376 -14.38 27.34 -22.37
C PHE A 376 -15.43 26.50 -23.08
N ASN A 377 -15.66 26.73 -24.37
CA ASN A 377 -16.69 26.01 -25.10
C ASN A 377 -16.29 24.54 -25.21
N SER A 378 -15.04 24.29 -25.60
CA SER A 378 -14.48 22.94 -25.60
C SER A 378 -14.44 22.33 -24.19
N ALA A 379 -14.14 23.12 -23.16
CA ALA A 379 -14.16 22.63 -21.76
C ALA A 379 -15.57 22.19 -21.32
N GLU A 380 -16.60 22.96 -21.66
CA GLU A 380 -18.02 22.62 -21.41
C GLU A 380 -18.41 21.35 -22.20
N ASP A 381 -17.98 21.23 -23.47
CA ASP A 381 -18.22 20.04 -24.28
C ASP A 381 -17.61 18.78 -23.66
N PHE A 382 -16.36 18.85 -23.19
CA PHE A 382 -15.71 17.74 -22.50
C PHE A 382 -16.40 17.40 -21.17
N PHE A 383 -16.84 18.40 -20.42
CA PHE A 383 -17.61 18.22 -19.19
C PHE A 383 -18.93 17.48 -19.41
N HIS A 384 -19.67 17.82 -20.48
CA HIS A 384 -20.89 17.11 -20.86
C HIS A 384 -20.58 15.71 -21.41
N SER A 385 -19.49 15.56 -22.17
CA SER A 385 -19.08 14.28 -22.72
C SER A 385 -18.70 13.26 -21.63
N MET A 386 -18.20 13.71 -20.48
CA MET A 386 -17.83 12.85 -19.35
C MET A 386 -19.01 11.99 -18.87
N LEU A 387 -20.19 12.59 -18.74
CA LEU A 387 -21.44 11.89 -18.41
C LEU A 387 -21.88 10.90 -19.49
N SER A 388 -21.80 11.31 -20.76
CA SER A 388 -22.26 10.46 -21.88
C SER A 388 -21.38 9.23 -22.06
N HIS A 389 -20.13 9.29 -21.61
CA HIS A 389 -19.20 8.16 -21.57
C HIS A 389 -19.24 7.36 -20.25
N GLY A 390 -20.17 7.67 -19.34
CA GLY A 390 -20.37 6.93 -18.09
C GLY A 390 -19.34 7.23 -17.00
N VAL A 391 -18.58 8.31 -17.12
CA VAL A 391 -17.61 8.74 -16.10
C VAL A 391 -18.28 9.72 -15.14
N CYS A 392 -18.30 9.38 -13.85
CA CYS A 392 -18.91 10.21 -12.83
C CYS A 392 -18.06 11.47 -12.55
N ARG A 393 -18.71 12.63 -12.60
CA ARG A 393 -18.13 13.91 -12.16
C ARG A 393 -17.92 13.88 -10.65
N ASN A 394 -16.78 14.38 -10.20
CA ASN A 394 -16.50 14.59 -8.78
C ASN A 394 -16.44 16.09 -8.47
N ILE A 395 -16.36 16.43 -7.19
CA ILE A 395 -16.26 17.83 -6.72
C ILE A 395 -15.07 18.53 -7.39
N LEU A 396 -13.95 17.82 -7.59
CA LEU A 396 -12.77 18.35 -8.28
C LEU A 396 -13.08 18.78 -9.72
N THR A 397 -13.87 18.03 -10.50
CA THR A 397 -14.27 18.41 -11.86
C THR A 397 -15.00 19.76 -11.88
N TYR A 398 -15.90 19.97 -10.92
CA TYR A 398 -16.61 21.24 -10.79
C TYR A 398 -15.67 22.38 -10.34
N ASN A 399 -14.82 22.13 -9.34
CA ASN A 399 -13.85 23.11 -8.85
C ASN A 399 -12.94 23.61 -9.98
N ILE A 400 -12.49 22.73 -10.88
CA ILE A 400 -11.68 23.10 -12.05
C ILE A 400 -12.44 24.07 -12.98
N LEU A 401 -13.71 23.81 -13.29
CA LEU A 401 -14.51 24.69 -14.15
C LEU A 401 -14.82 26.02 -13.48
N LEU A 402 -15.18 25.99 -12.19
CA LEU A 402 -15.45 27.21 -11.42
C LEU A 402 -14.21 28.10 -11.38
N ASP A 403 -13.05 27.53 -11.08
CA ASP A 403 -11.77 28.25 -11.05
C ASP A 403 -11.44 28.84 -12.42
N GLY A 404 -11.56 28.02 -13.48
CA GLY A 404 -11.38 28.47 -14.86
C GLY A 404 -12.30 29.62 -15.28
N PHE A 405 -13.58 29.58 -14.90
CA PHE A 405 -14.52 30.67 -15.19
C PHE A 405 -14.23 31.94 -14.38
N CYS A 406 -13.95 31.78 -13.09
CA CYS A 406 -13.59 32.88 -12.19
C CYS A 406 -12.33 33.60 -12.67
N ASP A 407 -11.30 32.85 -13.05
CA ASP A 407 -10.02 33.43 -13.43
C ASP A 407 -10.06 34.24 -14.73
N ASN A 408 -11.02 33.92 -15.59
CA ASN A 408 -11.20 34.57 -16.89
C ASN A 408 -12.38 35.56 -16.90
N GLY A 409 -12.84 36.00 -15.72
CA GLY A 409 -13.83 37.05 -15.56
C GLY A 409 -15.27 36.65 -15.89
N LYS A 410 -15.57 35.35 -16.06
CA LYS A 410 -16.91 34.82 -16.33
C LYS A 410 -17.65 34.46 -15.03
N LEU A 411 -17.69 35.40 -14.09
CA LEU A 411 -18.22 35.17 -12.74
C LEU A 411 -19.69 34.71 -12.76
N GLU A 412 -20.53 35.26 -13.65
CA GLU A 412 -21.96 34.89 -13.75
C GLU A 412 -22.15 33.40 -14.01
N LYS A 413 -21.43 32.83 -14.99
CA LYS A 413 -21.46 31.39 -15.28
C LYS A 413 -20.97 30.56 -14.10
N ALA A 414 -19.94 31.02 -13.39
CA ALA A 414 -19.42 30.33 -12.21
C ALA A 414 -20.47 30.27 -11.08
N LEU A 415 -21.20 31.37 -10.84
CA LEU A 415 -22.27 31.42 -9.85
C LEU A 415 -23.47 30.54 -10.23
N GLU A 416 -23.88 30.53 -11.50
CA GLU A 416 -24.93 29.64 -12.00
C GLU A 416 -24.57 28.16 -11.77
N MET A 417 -23.32 27.78 -12.05
CA MET A 417 -22.84 26.42 -11.83
C MET A 417 -22.78 26.07 -10.33
N PHE A 418 -22.31 27.01 -9.49
CA PHE A 418 -22.25 26.84 -8.05
C PHE A 418 -23.64 26.63 -7.42
N GLU A 419 -24.63 27.43 -7.81
CA GLU A 419 -26.02 27.22 -7.39
C GLU A 419 -26.54 25.84 -7.85
N GLY A 420 -26.19 25.42 -9.07
CA GLY A 420 -26.54 24.10 -9.59
C GLY A 420 -25.97 22.95 -8.75
N MET A 421 -24.74 23.11 -8.23
CA MET A 421 -24.13 22.14 -7.32
C MET A 421 -24.87 22.05 -5.99
N GLN A 422 -25.20 23.21 -5.39
CA GLN A 422 -25.95 23.28 -4.14
C GLN A 422 -27.35 22.64 -4.27
N LYS A 423 -28.06 22.92 -5.37
CA LYS A 423 -29.40 22.35 -5.66
C LYS A 423 -29.34 20.84 -5.92
N SER A 424 -28.21 20.31 -6.38
CA SER A 424 -28.03 18.89 -6.70
C SER A 424 -27.57 18.04 -5.51
N ASN A 425 -27.54 18.59 -4.28
CA ASN A 425 -27.10 17.92 -3.06
C ASN A 425 -25.67 17.33 -3.14
N ILE A 426 -24.81 17.94 -3.96
CA ILE A 426 -23.38 17.62 -3.97
C ILE A 426 -22.78 18.29 -2.74
N GLU A 427 -22.12 17.52 -1.86
CA GLU A 427 -21.41 18.08 -0.71
C GLU A 427 -20.29 19.00 -1.21
N VAL A 428 -20.49 20.30 -1.04
CA VAL A 428 -19.54 21.34 -1.44
C VAL A 428 -18.43 21.41 -0.39
N ASP A 429 -17.16 21.34 -0.81
CA ASP A 429 -16.02 21.38 0.10
C ASP A 429 -15.50 22.81 0.32
N SER A 430 -14.57 22.97 1.26
CA SER A 430 -13.95 24.26 1.55
C SER A 430 -13.19 24.85 0.36
N VAL A 431 -12.71 24.00 -0.56
CA VAL A 431 -12.00 24.43 -1.77
C VAL A 431 -12.96 25.12 -2.73
N THR A 432 -14.17 24.58 -2.94
CA THR A 432 -15.18 25.20 -3.80
C THR A 432 -15.56 26.61 -3.31
N TYR A 433 -15.81 26.78 -2.00
CA TYR A 433 -16.14 28.10 -1.44
C TYR A 433 -14.99 29.10 -1.61
N ASN A 434 -13.74 28.66 -1.39
CA ASN A 434 -12.57 29.51 -1.60
C ASN A 434 -12.45 29.97 -3.05
N ILE A 435 -12.71 29.10 -4.03
CA ILE A 435 -12.69 29.44 -5.46
C ILE A 435 -13.74 30.51 -5.80
N ILE A 436 -14.97 30.35 -5.29
CA ILE A 436 -16.05 31.32 -5.54
C ILE A 436 -15.77 32.66 -4.87
N ILE A 437 -15.36 32.66 -3.60
CA ILE A 437 -15.01 33.90 -2.87
C ILE A 437 -13.86 34.62 -3.60
N HIS A 438 -12.82 33.88 -4.01
CA HIS A 438 -11.72 34.43 -4.79
C HIS A 438 -12.21 35.03 -6.12
N GLY A 439 -13.07 34.31 -6.84
CA GLY A 439 -13.68 34.78 -8.08
C GLY A 439 -14.55 36.03 -7.92
N MET A 440 -15.37 36.10 -6.86
CA MET A 440 -16.20 37.26 -6.53
C MET A 440 -15.34 38.49 -6.21
N CYS A 441 -14.26 38.31 -5.43
CA CYS A 441 -13.29 39.37 -5.17
C CYS A 441 -12.62 39.87 -6.46
N LYS A 442 -12.22 38.96 -7.36
CA LYS A 442 -11.62 39.30 -8.66
C LYS A 442 -12.62 40.03 -9.58
N GLY A 443 -13.91 39.70 -9.48
CA GLY A 443 -15.01 40.34 -10.19
C GLY A 443 -15.54 41.62 -9.54
N SER A 444 -14.85 42.21 -8.56
CA SER A 444 -15.25 43.42 -7.83
C SER A 444 -16.58 43.30 -7.06
N LYS A 445 -17.04 42.07 -6.76
CA LYS A 445 -18.22 41.78 -5.93
C LYS A 445 -17.84 41.44 -4.48
N VAL A 446 -17.09 42.34 -3.85
CA VAL A 446 -16.47 42.08 -2.54
C VAL A 446 -17.49 41.93 -1.42
N ASP A 447 -18.60 42.68 -1.47
CA ASP A 447 -19.66 42.60 -0.46
C ASP A 447 -20.37 41.23 -0.48
N GLU A 448 -20.72 40.73 -1.68
CA GLU A 448 -21.30 39.39 -1.86
C GLU A 448 -20.32 38.29 -1.40
N ALA A 449 -19.01 38.47 -1.66
CA ALA A 449 -17.97 37.54 -1.21
C ALA A 449 -17.86 37.49 0.33
N TRP A 450 -17.98 38.65 0.98
CA TRP A 450 -17.95 38.76 2.43
C TRP A 450 -19.17 38.11 3.08
N ASP A 451 -20.36 38.35 2.53
CA ASP A 451 -21.59 37.72 3.00
C ASP A 451 -21.53 36.19 2.87
N LEU A 452 -21.01 35.68 1.75
CA LEU A 452 -20.79 34.25 1.54
C LEU A 452 -19.82 33.68 2.57
N PHE A 453 -18.69 34.35 2.83
CA PHE A 453 -17.72 33.94 3.85
C PHE A 453 -18.33 33.89 5.26
N CYS A 454 -19.13 34.90 5.62
CA CYS A 454 -19.82 34.93 6.91
C CYS A 454 -20.92 33.86 7.06
N SER A 455 -21.43 33.33 5.95
CA SER A 455 -22.46 32.28 5.94
C SER A 455 -21.91 30.85 6.07
N LEU A 456 -20.58 30.67 6.05
CA LEU A 456 -19.94 29.37 6.21
C LEU A 456 -20.06 28.85 7.67
N PRO A 457 -20.33 27.55 7.87
CA PRO A 457 -20.50 26.94 9.19
C PRO A 457 -19.21 26.81 10.01
#